data_AF-A0A7X1GTF4-F1
#
_entry.id   AF-A0A7X1GTF4-F1
#
_cell.length_a   1.000
_cell.length_b   1.000
_cell.length_c   1.000
_cell.angle_alpha   90.00
_cell.angle_beta   90.00
_cell.angle_gamma   90.00
#
_symmetry.space_group_name_H-M   'P 1'
#
loop_
_entity.id
_entity.type
_entity.pdbx_description
1 polymer ?
#
loop_
_entity_poly.entity_id
_entity_poly.type
_entity_poly.pdbx_seq_one_letter_code
_entity_poly.pdbx_strand_id
1 'polypeptide(L)'
;MRSRQPTDHFRRAWLWFAAGLALVAASWQPVAMAETRLEGIIRQDQVWEEEKSPYRLTGTVTIGKGVTVSLPPTIVVRFDKGSCLEVKGSFSADEALFDGLEEMHNREMLLFLPGSRGRLTSCVIQNLELQLRTDQATITRNAISNPNGSGITVGKNSRPTITGNDFHANSYYAVYREGKDVLRVPNNYWGAADGPSGAGPGNGDAVNPPVDFRPFQKEDISEHLVLSDRHLDHTTLGPGSRFSLTYVIDNLNSYDHAVILGASIFSDPDHHIHSSTHDLKVTVKPGRHRFTRSFTIPARAPEGRYDVLWGVMKTDLTAYYVLKKDPGILHIRPEPAARSAPAGAPGWVPLKSSPY
;
A
#
# COMPACT_ATOMS: atom_id res chain seq x y z
N MET A 1 15.84 27.68 58.60
CA MET A 1 15.43 27.06 57.32
C MET A 1 14.27 26.11 57.59
N ARG A 2 13.04 26.63 57.50
CA ARG A 2 11.79 25.87 57.62
C ARG A 2 10.67 26.67 56.95
N SER A 3 9.96 26.00 56.04
CA SER A 3 8.53 26.11 55.72
C SER A 3 7.86 27.49 55.63
N ARG A 4 7.15 27.74 54.52
CA ARG A 4 5.72 28.15 54.54
C ARG A 4 5.14 28.18 53.12
N GLN A 5 4.08 27.40 52.90
CA GLN A 5 3.05 27.79 51.94
C GLN A 5 2.19 28.91 52.55
N PRO A 6 1.56 29.74 51.69
CA PRO A 6 0.21 30.22 51.96
C PRO A 6 -0.67 30.11 50.70
N THR A 7 -1.73 29.29 50.72
CA THR A 7 -3.15 29.64 51.00
C THR A 7 -3.85 30.47 49.90
N ASP A 8 -4.87 29.85 49.33
CA ASP A 8 -5.95 30.45 48.54
C ASP A 8 -6.63 31.62 49.24
N HIS A 9 -6.96 32.66 48.47
CA HIS A 9 -8.14 33.48 48.72
C HIS A 9 -8.83 33.88 47.41
N PHE A 10 -10.05 33.37 47.27
CA PHE A 10 -11.06 33.77 46.29
C PHE A 10 -11.32 35.28 46.25
N ARG A 11 -11.52 35.82 45.04
CA ARG A 11 -12.59 36.80 44.76
C ARG A 11 -12.97 36.78 43.28
N ARG A 12 -14.25 36.45 43.03
CA ARG A 12 -14.95 36.50 41.75
C ARG A 12 -15.13 37.95 41.29
N ALA A 13 -14.99 38.20 39.99
CA ALA A 13 -15.69 39.27 39.30
C ALA A 13 -16.18 38.75 37.94
N TRP A 14 -17.49 38.66 37.81
CA TRP A 14 -18.19 38.35 36.57
C TRP A 14 -18.29 39.64 35.74
N LEU A 15 -17.94 39.56 34.45
CA LEU A 15 -18.38 40.53 33.45
C LEU A 15 -18.99 39.76 32.28
N TRP A 16 -20.25 40.07 32.02
CA TRP A 16 -21.03 39.63 30.88
C TRP A 16 -20.54 40.34 29.61
N PHE A 17 -20.34 39.60 28.52
CA PHE A 17 -20.49 40.14 27.18
C PHE A 17 -21.36 39.19 26.36
N ALA A 18 -22.46 39.75 25.87
CA ALA A 18 -23.45 39.07 25.07
C ALA A 18 -22.98 38.89 23.62
N ALA A 19 -23.16 37.66 23.14
CA ALA A 19 -23.58 37.26 21.80
C ALA A 19 -23.17 38.11 20.58
N GLY A 20 -22.23 37.55 19.82
CA GLY A 20 -22.07 37.76 18.38
C GLY A 20 -21.59 36.45 17.75
N LEU A 21 -22.47 35.45 17.66
CA LEU A 21 -22.14 34.15 17.07
C LEU A 21 -22.17 34.30 15.53
N ALA A 22 -21.03 34.64 14.94
CA ALA A 22 -20.83 34.39 13.51
C ALA A 22 -20.68 32.88 13.34
N LEU A 23 -21.75 32.23 12.88
CA LEU A 23 -21.74 30.88 12.34
C LEU A 23 -20.83 30.88 11.11
N VAL A 24 -19.52 30.70 11.33
CA VAL A 24 -18.67 30.16 10.28
C VAL A 24 -19.11 28.72 10.13
N ALA A 25 -19.95 28.47 9.12
CA ALA A 25 -20.13 27.13 8.60
C ALA A 25 -18.74 26.66 8.17
N ALA A 26 -18.05 25.96 9.07
CA ALA A 26 -16.85 25.22 8.73
C ALA A 26 -17.29 24.22 7.67
N SER A 27 -17.00 24.54 6.41
CA SER A 27 -17.20 23.64 5.30
C SER A 27 -16.44 22.36 5.65
N TRP A 28 -17.19 21.32 5.96
CA TRP A 28 -16.66 19.99 6.21
C TRP A 28 -15.92 19.54 4.96
N GLN A 29 -14.59 19.54 5.03
CA GLN A 29 -13.82 18.72 4.12
C GLN A 29 -13.75 17.32 4.75
N PRO A 30 -14.07 16.25 4.00
CA PRO A 30 -13.66 14.93 4.44
C PRO A 30 -12.14 14.97 4.66
N VAL A 31 -11.66 14.39 5.75
CA VAL A 31 -10.25 14.06 5.86
C VAL A 31 -10.03 13.00 4.79
N ALA A 32 -9.62 13.42 3.61
CA ALA A 32 -9.06 12.52 2.62
C ALA A 32 -7.85 11.86 3.30
N MET A 33 -7.75 10.53 3.23
CA MET A 33 -6.47 9.85 3.43
C MET A 33 -5.44 10.64 2.63
N ALA A 34 -4.39 11.15 3.26
CA ALA A 34 -3.44 12.05 2.63
C ALA A 34 -2.54 11.25 1.69
N GLU A 35 -3.10 10.79 0.57
CA GLU A 35 -2.33 10.38 -0.59
C GLU A 35 -1.49 11.58 -1.04
N THR A 36 -0.17 11.41 -1.02
CA THR A 36 0.74 12.46 -1.50
C THR A 36 0.92 12.29 -3.01
N ARG A 37 0.33 13.19 -3.78
CA ARG A 37 0.45 13.20 -5.24
C ARG A 37 1.74 13.91 -5.66
N LEU A 38 2.56 13.26 -6.47
CA LEU A 38 3.87 13.75 -6.89
C LEU A 38 4.00 13.79 -8.42
N GLU A 39 4.62 14.87 -8.90
CA GLU A 39 5.09 15.04 -10.28
C GLU A 39 6.24 16.07 -10.31
N GLY A 40 7.04 16.09 -11.38
CA GLY A 40 8.10 17.08 -11.56
C GLY A 40 9.44 16.70 -10.94
N ILE A 41 10.25 17.69 -10.54
CA ILE A 41 11.65 17.46 -10.13
C ILE A 41 11.83 17.73 -8.63
N ILE A 42 12.34 16.74 -7.92
CA ILE A 42 12.83 16.85 -6.54
C ILE A 42 14.25 17.44 -6.59
N ARG A 43 14.43 18.62 -5.98
CA ARG A 43 15.67 19.42 -6.05
C ARG A 43 16.48 19.44 -4.75
N GLN A 44 15.94 18.86 -3.69
CA GLN A 44 16.55 18.86 -2.36
C GLN A 44 16.41 17.48 -1.74
N ASP A 45 17.33 17.16 -0.85
CA ASP A 45 17.30 15.90 -0.13
C ASP A 45 16.02 15.78 0.69
N GLN A 46 15.40 14.61 0.69
CA GLN A 46 14.19 14.37 1.48
C GLN A 46 14.03 12.89 1.85
N VAL A 47 13.39 12.68 3.00
CA VAL A 47 12.88 11.37 3.42
C VAL A 47 11.38 11.34 3.15
N TRP A 48 10.87 10.27 2.55
CA TRP A 48 9.43 10.08 2.40
C TRP A 48 8.85 9.54 3.71
N GLU A 49 7.99 10.33 4.35
CA GLU A 49 7.35 10.04 5.63
C GLU A 49 6.18 9.06 5.48
N GLU A 50 5.97 8.21 6.50
CA GLU A 50 4.91 7.19 6.52
C GLU A 50 3.51 7.81 6.56
N GLU A 51 3.35 8.94 7.27
CA GLU A 51 2.09 9.67 7.42
C GLU A 51 1.57 10.25 6.11
N LYS A 52 2.45 10.37 5.11
CA LYS A 52 2.20 10.85 3.76
C LYS A 52 2.04 9.72 2.73
N SER A 53 2.23 8.47 3.18
CA SER A 53 2.03 7.26 2.37
C SER A 53 0.52 6.97 2.23
N PRO A 54 0.03 6.60 1.04
CA PRO A 54 0.79 6.29 -0.16
C PRO A 54 1.23 7.53 -0.94
N TYR A 55 2.39 7.44 -1.60
CA TYR A 55 2.84 8.40 -2.60
C TYR A 55 2.36 7.97 -3.98
N ARG A 56 1.49 8.76 -4.61
CA ARG A 56 0.99 8.48 -5.97
C ARG A 56 1.71 9.37 -6.97
N LEU A 57 2.42 8.76 -7.92
CA LEU A 57 3.08 9.46 -9.03
C LEU A 57 2.04 9.72 -10.12
N THR A 58 1.69 10.98 -10.34
CA THR A 58 0.69 11.39 -11.35
C THR A 58 1.31 11.73 -12.71
N GLY A 59 2.64 11.66 -12.79
CA GLY A 59 3.45 11.91 -13.97
C GLY A 59 4.90 11.53 -13.70
N THR A 60 5.83 12.03 -14.51
CA THR A 60 7.26 11.78 -14.26
C THR A 60 7.72 12.54 -13.02
N VAL A 61 8.28 11.82 -12.05
CA VAL A 61 9.04 12.36 -10.93
C VAL A 61 10.51 12.12 -11.16
N THR A 62 11.32 13.19 -11.15
CA THR A 62 12.77 13.10 -11.28
C THR A 62 13.45 13.46 -9.97
N ILE A 63 14.28 12.55 -9.44
CA ILE A 63 15.24 12.86 -8.38
C ILE A 63 16.45 13.53 -9.04
N GLY A 64 16.67 14.81 -8.75
CA GLY A 64 17.72 15.62 -9.36
C GLY A 64 19.15 15.09 -9.12
N LYS A 65 20.10 15.52 -9.95
CA LYS A 65 21.52 15.22 -9.72
C LYS A 65 21.97 15.82 -8.39
N GLY A 66 22.75 15.07 -7.61
CA GLY A 66 23.21 15.51 -6.29
C GLY A 66 22.15 15.46 -5.18
N VAL A 67 20.92 15.06 -5.50
CA VAL A 67 19.82 14.91 -4.55
C VAL A 67 19.74 13.48 -4.04
N THR A 68 19.42 13.30 -2.78
CA THR A 68 19.15 12.00 -2.14
C THR A 68 17.71 11.92 -1.68
N VAL A 69 17.01 10.86 -2.10
CA VAL A 69 15.70 10.51 -1.56
C VAL A 69 15.77 9.14 -0.90
N SER A 70 15.26 9.04 0.32
CA SER A 70 15.16 7.78 1.05
C SER A 70 13.72 7.47 1.46
N LEU A 71 13.36 6.19 1.30
CA LEU A 71 12.11 5.60 1.76
C LEU A 71 12.42 4.69 2.96
N PRO A 72 11.96 5.04 4.16
CA PRO A 72 11.91 4.12 5.29
C PRO A 72 11.01 2.90 4.99
N PRO A 73 11.03 1.87 5.85
CA PRO A 73 10.11 0.73 5.77
C PRO A 73 8.65 1.13 5.64
N THR A 74 7.87 0.26 4.97
CA THR A 74 6.41 0.32 4.83
C THR A 74 5.84 1.38 3.88
N ILE A 75 6.68 2.23 3.28
CA ILE A 75 6.26 3.23 2.31
C ILE A 75 5.66 2.56 1.07
N VAL A 76 4.53 3.09 0.60
CA VAL A 76 3.84 2.64 -0.61
C VAL A 76 3.97 3.71 -1.68
N VAL A 77 4.44 3.31 -2.87
CA VAL A 77 4.57 4.15 -4.06
C VAL A 77 3.67 3.57 -5.15
N ARG A 78 2.72 4.36 -5.63
CA ARG A 78 1.77 3.98 -6.68
C ARG A 78 2.02 4.78 -7.94
N PHE A 79 1.94 4.14 -9.09
CA PHE A 79 2.18 4.76 -10.38
C PHE A 79 0.85 4.95 -11.13
N ASP A 80 0.54 6.18 -11.54
CA ASP A 80 -0.52 6.43 -12.52
C ASP A 80 -0.04 5.98 -13.90
N LYS A 81 -1.01 5.84 -14.83
CA LYS A 81 -0.75 5.43 -16.20
C LYS A 81 0.35 6.27 -16.86
N GLY A 82 1.43 5.61 -17.25
CA GLY A 82 2.59 6.24 -17.91
C GLY A 82 3.44 7.14 -17.00
N SER A 83 3.28 7.06 -15.68
CA SER A 83 4.15 7.75 -14.74
C SER A 83 5.50 7.03 -14.59
N CYS A 84 6.55 7.79 -14.30
CA CYS A 84 7.90 7.26 -14.13
C CYS A 84 8.57 7.88 -12.92
N LEU A 85 9.36 7.10 -12.19
CA LEU A 85 10.31 7.60 -11.21
C LEU A 85 11.71 7.54 -11.80
N GLU A 86 12.25 8.69 -12.21
CA GLU A 86 13.59 8.82 -12.76
C GLU A 86 14.61 9.23 -11.68
N VAL A 87 15.64 8.42 -11.49
CA VAL A 87 16.71 8.71 -10.55
C VAL A 87 17.94 9.23 -11.30
N LYS A 88 18.25 10.52 -11.13
CA LYS A 88 19.53 11.14 -11.57
C LYS A 88 20.51 11.33 -10.40
N GLY A 89 19.99 11.35 -9.17
CA GLY A 89 20.76 11.44 -7.92
C GLY A 89 20.91 10.09 -7.22
N SER A 90 20.60 10.04 -5.93
CA SER A 90 20.61 8.83 -5.10
C SER A 90 19.19 8.49 -4.64
N PHE A 91 18.81 7.21 -4.73
CA PHE A 91 17.54 6.71 -4.24
C PHE A 91 17.74 5.44 -3.42
N SER A 92 17.21 5.42 -2.20
CA SER A 92 17.27 4.24 -1.32
C SER A 92 15.88 3.90 -0.81
N ALA A 93 15.51 2.64 -0.88
CA ALA A 93 14.29 2.10 -0.29
C ALA A 93 14.59 0.80 0.43
N ASP A 94 13.95 0.63 1.58
CA ASP A 94 14.01 -0.59 2.40
C ASP A 94 12.57 -0.97 2.75
N GLU A 95 12.17 -2.22 2.51
CA GLU A 95 10.82 -2.71 2.85
C GLU A 95 9.66 -1.85 2.30
N ALA A 96 9.87 -1.26 1.11
CA ALA A 96 8.88 -0.44 0.42
C ALA A 96 8.09 -1.25 -0.61
N LEU A 97 6.85 -0.83 -0.89
CA LEU A 97 6.03 -1.34 -1.98
C LEU A 97 6.03 -0.35 -3.14
N PHE A 98 6.45 -0.80 -4.31
CA PHE A 98 6.27 -0.13 -5.59
C PHE A 98 5.20 -0.87 -6.38
N ASP A 99 4.07 -0.23 -6.58
CA ASP A 99 2.88 -0.81 -7.20
C ASP A 99 2.58 -0.04 -8.49
N GLY A 100 2.95 -0.66 -9.61
CA GLY A 100 2.62 -0.16 -10.95
C GLY A 100 1.20 -0.50 -11.37
N LEU A 101 0.96 -0.60 -12.68
CA LEU A 101 -0.36 -0.91 -13.23
C LEU A 101 -0.32 -2.17 -14.11
N GLU A 102 -1.34 -3.01 -13.96
CA GLU A 102 -1.58 -4.15 -14.86
C GLU A 102 -2.22 -3.67 -16.16
N GLU A 103 -1.51 -2.83 -16.93
CA GLU A 103 -1.96 -2.38 -18.25
C GLU A 103 -1.14 -3.01 -19.38
N MET A 104 -1.81 -3.28 -20.51
CA MET A 104 -1.21 -3.96 -21.68
C MET A 104 0.03 -3.26 -22.27
N HIS A 105 0.29 -2.00 -21.94
CA HIS A 105 1.38 -1.22 -22.51
C HIS A 105 2.57 -1.02 -21.58
N ASN A 106 2.51 -1.49 -20.31
CA ASN A 106 3.59 -1.47 -19.32
C ASN A 106 4.45 -0.19 -19.42
N ARG A 107 3.85 0.97 -19.17
CA ARG A 107 4.51 2.28 -19.37
C ARG A 107 5.08 2.86 -18.08
N GLU A 108 4.79 2.22 -16.97
CA GLU A 108 5.23 2.62 -15.64
C GLU A 108 6.65 2.11 -15.40
N MET A 109 7.52 2.98 -14.89
CA MET A 109 8.94 2.66 -14.78
C MET A 109 9.59 3.27 -13.55
N LEU A 110 10.42 2.48 -12.87
CA LEU A 110 11.47 2.96 -11.98
C LEU A 110 12.80 2.93 -12.74
N LEU A 111 13.33 4.10 -13.08
CA LEU A 111 14.49 4.24 -13.95
C LEU A 111 15.68 4.86 -13.21
N PHE A 112 16.76 4.09 -13.05
CA PHE A 112 18.05 4.60 -12.62
C PHE A 112 18.88 5.04 -13.83
N LEU A 113 19.11 6.34 -13.98
CA LEU A 113 19.86 6.92 -15.10
C LEU A 113 21.39 6.84 -14.88
N PRO A 114 22.21 7.05 -15.93
CA PRO A 114 23.67 7.04 -15.80
C PRO A 114 24.17 8.01 -14.72
N GLY A 115 25.06 7.53 -13.85
CA GLY A 115 25.64 8.28 -12.74
C GLY A 115 24.78 8.34 -11.47
N SER A 116 23.57 7.79 -11.49
CA SER A 116 22.72 7.66 -10.30
C SER A 116 23.19 6.56 -9.36
N ARG A 117 22.80 6.64 -8.09
CA ARG A 117 23.00 5.58 -7.08
C ARG A 117 21.66 5.02 -6.63
N GLY A 118 21.59 3.71 -6.48
CA GLY A 118 20.37 3.01 -6.11
C GLY A 118 20.60 1.95 -5.05
N ARG A 119 19.70 1.87 -4.08
CA ARG A 119 19.61 0.72 -3.18
C ARG A 119 18.15 0.36 -2.96
N LEU A 120 17.75 -0.81 -3.44
CA LEU A 120 16.41 -1.36 -3.17
C LEU A 120 16.61 -2.68 -2.43
N THR A 121 16.09 -2.76 -1.20
CA THR A 121 16.23 -3.96 -0.38
C THR A 121 14.95 -4.33 0.34
N SER A 122 14.64 -5.63 0.37
CA SER A 122 13.41 -6.13 0.99
C SER A 122 12.14 -5.48 0.41
N CYS A 123 12.22 -4.87 -0.76
CA CYS A 123 11.09 -4.18 -1.39
C CYS A 123 10.24 -5.19 -2.17
N VAL A 124 8.99 -4.81 -2.37
CA VAL A 124 8.12 -5.42 -3.37
C VAL A 124 8.03 -4.48 -4.56
N ILE A 125 8.35 -4.98 -5.74
CA ILE A 125 8.27 -4.24 -7.01
C ILE A 125 7.33 -5.05 -7.91
N GLN A 126 6.07 -4.62 -7.99
CA GLN A 126 5.05 -5.34 -8.73
C GLN A 126 4.43 -4.48 -9.82
N ASN A 127 4.07 -5.11 -10.92
CA ASN A 127 3.40 -4.48 -12.07
C ASN A 127 4.21 -3.30 -12.63
N LEU A 128 5.54 -3.34 -12.50
CA LEU A 128 6.42 -2.22 -12.77
C LEU A 128 7.73 -2.70 -13.39
N GLU A 129 8.22 -2.01 -14.43
CA GLU A 129 9.55 -2.28 -14.95
C GLU A 129 10.62 -1.50 -14.17
N LEU A 130 11.65 -2.22 -13.68
CA LEU A 130 12.86 -1.62 -13.11
C LEU A 130 13.95 -1.53 -14.18
N GLN A 131 14.33 -0.30 -14.56
CA GLN A 131 15.43 -0.07 -15.51
C GLN A 131 16.69 0.43 -14.81
N LEU A 132 17.81 -0.26 -15.05
CA LEU A 132 19.11 0.04 -14.47
C LEU A 132 20.10 0.47 -15.55
N ARG A 133 20.33 1.78 -15.66
CA ARG A 133 21.33 2.40 -16.56
C ARG A 133 22.56 2.90 -15.79
N THR A 134 22.83 2.32 -14.63
CA THR A 134 23.94 2.67 -13.73
C THR A 134 24.65 1.43 -13.19
N ASP A 135 25.91 1.58 -12.83
CA ASP A 135 26.71 0.55 -12.14
C ASP A 135 26.52 0.61 -10.62
N GLN A 136 25.97 1.72 -10.11
CA GLN A 136 25.89 2.01 -8.68
C GLN A 136 24.50 1.70 -8.09
N ALA A 137 23.83 0.68 -8.63
CA ALA A 137 22.58 0.16 -8.08
C ALA A 137 22.80 -1.20 -7.41
N THR A 138 22.23 -1.38 -6.23
CA THR A 138 22.21 -2.64 -5.49
C THR A 138 20.76 -3.07 -5.25
N ILE A 139 20.39 -4.20 -5.84
CA ILE A 139 19.05 -4.77 -5.85
C ILE A 139 19.12 -6.13 -5.15
N THR A 140 18.65 -6.19 -3.90
CA THR A 140 18.79 -7.38 -3.06
C THR A 140 17.54 -7.69 -2.23
N ARG A 141 17.18 -8.96 -2.06
CA ARG A 141 16.05 -9.39 -1.22
C ARG A 141 14.70 -8.82 -1.64
N ASN A 142 14.54 -8.45 -2.90
CA ASN A 142 13.27 -7.91 -3.39
C ASN A 142 12.42 -9.03 -4.01
N ALA A 143 11.10 -8.89 -3.92
CA ALA A 143 10.16 -9.59 -4.80
C ALA A 143 9.87 -8.74 -6.04
N ILE A 144 10.06 -9.31 -7.23
CA ILE A 144 9.94 -8.58 -8.49
C ILE A 144 9.01 -9.33 -9.43
N SER A 145 7.90 -8.67 -9.80
CA SER A 145 6.91 -9.20 -10.73
C SER A 145 6.44 -8.14 -11.72
N ASN A 146 6.32 -8.54 -12.98
CA ASN A 146 5.75 -7.70 -14.02
C ASN A 146 5.01 -8.56 -15.07
N PRO A 147 3.71 -8.81 -14.88
CA PRO A 147 2.93 -9.66 -15.78
C PRO A 147 2.80 -9.09 -17.20
N ASN A 148 3.13 -7.81 -17.42
CA ASN A 148 3.08 -7.17 -18.74
C ASN A 148 4.46 -6.79 -19.29
N GLY A 149 5.56 -7.25 -18.69
CA GLY A 149 6.89 -6.85 -19.10
C GLY A 149 8.03 -7.68 -18.52
N SER A 150 9.22 -7.09 -18.53
CA SER A 150 10.37 -7.60 -17.80
C SER A 150 10.39 -7.07 -16.37
N GLY A 151 10.95 -7.86 -15.44
CA GLY A 151 11.16 -7.41 -14.07
C GLY A 151 12.26 -6.36 -14.02
N ILE A 152 13.47 -6.72 -14.48
CA ILE A 152 14.61 -5.81 -14.57
C ILE A 152 15.17 -5.75 -15.99
N THR A 153 15.32 -4.54 -16.53
CA THR A 153 16.10 -4.26 -17.74
C THR A 153 17.42 -3.59 -17.38
N VAL A 154 18.55 -4.20 -17.75
CA VAL A 154 19.89 -3.67 -17.52
C VAL A 154 20.49 -3.11 -18.81
N GLY A 155 20.89 -1.84 -18.73
CA GLY A 155 21.47 -1.11 -19.85
C GLY A 155 22.76 -1.75 -20.38
N LYS A 156 23.00 -1.58 -21.69
CA LYS A 156 24.15 -2.15 -22.41
C LYS A 156 25.51 -2.01 -21.71
N ASN A 157 25.76 -0.88 -21.05
CA ASN A 157 27.04 -0.56 -20.41
C ASN A 157 26.98 -0.58 -18.88
N SER A 158 25.90 -1.10 -18.29
CA SER A 158 25.66 -1.01 -16.84
C SER A 158 25.94 -2.34 -16.14
N ARG A 159 26.52 -2.32 -14.95
CA ARG A 159 26.87 -3.50 -14.14
C ARG A 159 26.41 -3.34 -12.70
N PRO A 160 25.08 -3.25 -12.46
CA PRO A 160 24.54 -3.20 -11.11
C PRO A 160 24.76 -4.52 -10.37
N THR A 161 24.62 -4.49 -9.05
CA THR A 161 24.57 -5.70 -8.22
C THR A 161 23.12 -6.17 -8.11
N ILE A 162 22.82 -7.35 -8.62
CA ILE A 162 21.49 -7.98 -8.55
C ILE A 162 21.68 -9.38 -7.96
N THR A 163 21.29 -9.58 -6.70
CA THR A 163 21.48 -10.87 -6.02
C THR A 163 20.50 -11.05 -4.89
N GLY A 164 20.10 -12.29 -4.60
CA GLY A 164 19.23 -12.55 -3.46
C GLY A 164 17.80 -12.07 -3.67
N ASN A 165 17.29 -11.94 -4.90
CA ASN A 165 15.91 -11.52 -5.20
C ASN A 165 15.05 -12.72 -5.61
N ASP A 166 13.75 -12.57 -5.40
CA ASP A 166 12.74 -13.51 -5.88
C ASP A 166 12.02 -12.93 -7.10
N PHE A 167 12.10 -13.62 -8.23
CA PHE A 167 11.42 -13.26 -9.47
C PHE A 167 10.23 -14.18 -9.70
N HIS A 168 9.07 -13.61 -10.01
CA HIS A 168 7.85 -14.36 -10.26
C HIS A 168 6.95 -13.63 -11.24
N ALA A 169 6.28 -14.38 -12.11
CA ALA A 169 5.24 -13.88 -13.01
C ALA A 169 5.69 -12.69 -13.87
N ASN A 170 6.96 -12.67 -14.29
CA ASN A 170 7.47 -11.75 -15.30
C ASN A 170 7.21 -12.34 -16.69
N SER A 171 6.48 -11.62 -17.56
CA SER A 171 6.02 -12.21 -18.83
C SER A 171 7.05 -12.24 -19.95
N TYR A 172 8.07 -11.37 -19.92
CA TYR A 172 9.14 -11.36 -20.92
C TYR A 172 10.43 -11.97 -20.39
N TYR A 173 11.04 -11.31 -19.41
CA TYR A 173 12.25 -11.78 -18.74
C TYR A 173 12.23 -11.32 -17.28
N ALA A 174 12.63 -12.17 -16.34
CA ALA A 174 12.98 -11.72 -14.99
C ALA A 174 14.10 -10.67 -15.05
N VAL A 175 15.17 -10.98 -15.79
CA VAL A 175 16.26 -10.04 -16.06
C VAL A 175 16.60 -10.07 -17.55
N TYR A 176 16.49 -8.90 -18.18
CA TYR A 176 16.91 -8.65 -19.54
C TYR A 176 18.17 -7.79 -19.56
N ARG A 177 19.20 -8.26 -20.26
CA ARG A 177 20.45 -7.53 -20.50
C ARG A 177 20.52 -7.10 -21.96
N GLU A 178 20.56 -5.78 -22.20
CA GLU A 178 20.69 -5.22 -23.55
C GLU A 178 22.08 -5.41 -24.18
N GLY A 179 23.12 -5.45 -23.33
CA GLY A 179 24.50 -5.65 -23.78
C GLY A 179 24.76 -7.09 -24.19
N LYS A 180 25.72 -7.30 -25.07
CA LYS A 180 26.11 -8.66 -25.50
C LYS A 180 27.12 -9.31 -24.55
N ASP A 181 27.69 -8.53 -23.63
CA ASP A 181 28.64 -8.96 -22.63
C ASP A 181 27.95 -9.58 -21.42
N VAL A 182 28.64 -10.52 -20.78
CA VAL A 182 28.08 -11.27 -19.65
C VAL A 182 27.80 -10.36 -18.46
N LEU A 183 26.58 -10.43 -17.94
CA LEU A 183 26.15 -9.84 -16.67
C LEU A 183 25.93 -10.96 -15.65
N ARG A 184 26.64 -10.93 -14.52
CA ARG A 184 26.47 -11.91 -13.44
C ARG A 184 25.33 -11.49 -12.52
N VAL A 185 24.37 -12.37 -12.29
CA VAL A 185 23.15 -12.14 -11.49
C VAL A 185 22.90 -13.35 -10.57
N PRO A 186 23.81 -13.63 -9.62
CA PRO A 186 23.78 -14.88 -8.84
C PRO A 186 22.81 -14.81 -7.66
N ASN A 187 22.53 -15.98 -7.09
CA ASN A 187 21.77 -16.20 -5.86
C ASN A 187 20.33 -15.65 -5.90
N ASN A 188 19.70 -15.58 -7.06
CA ASN A 188 18.28 -15.22 -7.17
C ASN A 188 17.44 -16.49 -7.30
N TYR A 189 16.19 -16.43 -6.84
CA TYR A 189 15.17 -17.41 -7.16
C TYR A 189 14.40 -16.93 -8.39
N TRP A 190 14.14 -17.83 -9.32
CA TRP A 190 13.55 -17.49 -10.61
C TRP A 190 12.08 -17.95 -10.71
N GLY A 191 11.43 -18.21 -9.58
CA GLY A 191 10.06 -18.74 -9.56
C GLY A 191 9.97 -20.25 -9.83
N ALA A 192 11.11 -20.93 -10.01
CA ALA A 192 11.17 -22.38 -10.14
C ALA A 192 12.48 -22.95 -9.57
N ALA A 193 12.38 -24.12 -8.94
CA ALA A 193 13.50 -24.80 -8.28
C ALA A 193 14.59 -25.31 -9.25
N ASP A 194 14.28 -25.41 -10.54
CA ASP A 194 15.20 -25.81 -11.61
C ASP A 194 15.85 -24.62 -12.34
N GLY A 195 15.58 -23.39 -11.89
CA GLY A 195 16.20 -22.16 -12.38
C GLY A 195 15.38 -21.45 -13.47
N PRO A 196 15.95 -20.40 -14.09
CA PRO A 196 15.23 -19.61 -15.08
C PRO A 196 15.09 -20.37 -16.41
N SER A 197 14.08 -20.02 -17.19
CA SER A 197 13.92 -20.43 -18.58
C SER A 197 14.66 -19.46 -19.54
N GLY A 198 14.37 -19.54 -20.85
CA GLY A 198 15.01 -18.71 -21.88
C GLY A 198 16.43 -19.19 -22.17
N ALA A 199 17.43 -18.50 -21.63
CA ALA A 199 18.83 -18.94 -21.68
C ALA A 199 19.20 -19.94 -20.58
N GLY A 200 18.35 -20.10 -19.56
CA GLY A 200 18.49 -21.16 -18.56
C GLY A 200 17.72 -22.43 -18.92
N PRO A 201 18.05 -23.57 -18.29
CA PRO A 201 17.45 -24.87 -18.59
C PRO A 201 16.14 -25.14 -17.83
N GLY A 202 15.73 -24.26 -16.91
CA GLY A 202 14.61 -24.48 -16.00
C GLY A 202 13.28 -23.94 -16.50
N ASN A 203 12.28 -23.97 -15.63
CA ASN A 203 10.92 -23.53 -15.92
C ASN A 203 10.56 -22.17 -15.29
N GLY A 204 11.51 -21.53 -14.61
CA GLY A 204 11.31 -20.23 -13.98
C GLY A 204 11.20 -19.08 -14.98
N ASP A 205 11.00 -17.88 -14.47
CA ASP A 205 10.98 -16.64 -15.24
C ASP A 205 12.25 -16.51 -16.08
N ALA A 206 12.07 -16.15 -17.35
CA ALA A 206 13.14 -16.25 -18.34
C ALA A 206 14.27 -15.25 -18.09
N VAL A 207 15.48 -15.62 -18.50
CA VAL A 207 16.61 -14.69 -18.70
C VAL A 207 17.08 -14.76 -20.13
N ASN A 208 17.69 -13.68 -20.64
CA ASN A 208 18.27 -13.68 -21.98
C ASN A 208 19.75 -14.14 -21.98
N PRO A 209 20.33 -14.56 -23.13
CA PRO A 209 21.63 -15.24 -23.20
C PRO A 209 22.83 -14.61 -22.46
N PRO A 210 23.01 -13.27 -22.42
CA PRO A 210 24.14 -12.67 -21.71
C PRO A 210 24.01 -12.63 -20.18
N VAL A 211 22.92 -13.13 -19.59
CA VAL A 211 22.75 -13.20 -18.12
C VAL A 211 23.33 -14.50 -17.58
N ASP A 212 24.38 -14.41 -16.76
CA ASP A 212 24.90 -15.54 -15.96
C ASP A 212 24.21 -15.57 -14.60
N PHE A 213 23.20 -16.43 -14.49
CA PHE A 213 22.30 -16.55 -13.34
C PHE A 213 22.81 -17.50 -12.24
N ARG A 214 24.05 -18.00 -12.34
CA ARG A 214 24.56 -19.06 -11.45
C ARG A 214 25.44 -18.53 -10.31
N PRO A 215 25.38 -19.16 -9.11
CA PRO A 215 24.36 -20.16 -8.70
C PRO A 215 22.98 -19.50 -8.58
N PHE A 216 21.90 -20.29 -8.61
CA PHE A 216 20.53 -19.81 -8.37
C PHE A 216 19.92 -20.52 -7.14
N GLN A 217 18.92 -19.89 -6.52
CA GLN A 217 18.19 -20.48 -5.38
C GLN A 217 17.09 -21.41 -5.87
N LYS A 218 16.74 -22.41 -5.05
CA LYS A 218 15.72 -23.41 -5.39
C LYS A 218 14.35 -23.13 -4.78
N GLU A 219 14.29 -22.17 -3.85
CA GLU A 219 13.11 -21.81 -3.08
C GLU A 219 13.10 -20.28 -2.93
N ASP A 220 11.93 -19.72 -2.61
CA ASP A 220 11.78 -18.30 -2.31
C ASP A 220 12.71 -17.87 -1.15
N ILE A 221 13.28 -16.68 -1.27
CA ILE A 221 14.27 -16.10 -0.35
C ILE A 221 13.59 -15.36 0.80
N SER A 222 12.40 -14.78 0.58
CA SER A 222 11.62 -14.09 1.61
C SER A 222 10.11 -14.32 1.50
N GLU A 223 9.39 -14.14 2.61
CA GLU A 223 7.92 -14.14 2.62
C GLU A 223 7.40 -12.78 2.10
N HIS A 224 6.58 -12.78 1.05
CA HIS A 224 6.10 -11.58 0.36
C HIS A 224 4.56 -11.59 0.21
N LEU A 225 3.86 -11.36 1.32
CA LEU A 225 2.42 -11.04 1.30
C LEU A 225 2.20 -9.55 1.38
N VAL A 226 1.44 -9.01 0.43
CA VAL A 226 1.10 -7.60 0.36
C VAL A 226 -0.41 -7.42 0.47
N LEU A 227 -0.86 -6.55 1.38
CA LEU A 227 -2.24 -6.04 1.39
C LEU A 227 -2.33 -4.87 0.42
N SER A 228 -2.62 -5.16 -0.85
CA SER A 228 -2.61 -4.18 -1.94
C SER A 228 -3.82 -3.24 -1.92
N ASP A 229 -4.96 -3.73 -1.44
CA ASP A 229 -6.16 -2.93 -1.20
C ASP A 229 -6.96 -3.45 0.01
N ARG A 230 -7.74 -2.54 0.61
CA ARG A 230 -8.63 -2.83 1.74
C ARG A 230 -9.77 -1.83 1.78
N HIS A 231 -10.99 -2.28 2.06
CA HIS A 231 -12.13 -1.39 2.21
C HIS A 231 -13.23 -1.99 3.08
N LEU A 232 -14.01 -1.10 3.69
CA LEU A 232 -15.24 -1.43 4.39
C LEU A 232 -16.40 -1.35 3.40
N ASP A 233 -17.39 -2.24 3.52
CA ASP A 233 -18.66 -2.08 2.79
C ASP A 233 -19.48 -0.86 3.28
N HIS A 234 -19.29 -0.47 4.55
CA HIS A 234 -19.91 0.70 5.17
C HIS A 234 -18.92 1.44 6.06
N THR A 235 -18.99 2.77 6.04
CA THR A 235 -18.17 3.65 6.90
C THR A 235 -19.00 4.35 7.98
N THR A 236 -20.32 4.14 8.03
CA THR A 236 -21.21 4.72 9.04
C THR A 236 -22.30 3.73 9.43
N LEU A 237 -22.34 3.33 10.69
CA LEU A 237 -23.23 2.29 11.21
C LEU A 237 -23.62 2.57 12.67
N GLY A 238 -24.73 1.98 13.12
CA GLY A 238 -25.13 2.02 14.53
C GLY A 238 -24.37 1.01 15.41
N PRO A 239 -24.38 1.22 16.74
CA PRO A 239 -24.00 0.17 17.68
C PRO A 239 -24.82 -1.12 17.45
N GLY A 240 -24.19 -2.29 17.55
CA GLY A 240 -24.84 -3.58 17.30
C GLY A 240 -24.90 -4.02 15.83
N SER A 241 -24.62 -3.10 14.89
CA SER A 241 -24.61 -3.44 13.46
C SER A 241 -23.44 -4.35 13.09
N ARG A 242 -23.61 -5.08 11.98
CA ARG A 242 -22.57 -5.88 11.34
C ARG A 242 -22.16 -5.23 10.02
N PHE A 243 -20.87 -5.29 9.71
CA PHE A 243 -20.31 -4.85 8.44
C PHE A 243 -19.24 -5.80 7.93
N SER A 244 -18.79 -5.60 6.71
CA SER A 244 -17.81 -6.46 6.04
C SER A 244 -16.51 -5.71 5.78
N LEU A 245 -15.40 -6.39 6.00
CA LEU A 245 -14.06 -5.95 5.65
C LEU A 245 -13.55 -6.81 4.51
N THR A 246 -13.15 -6.15 3.42
CA THR A 246 -12.57 -6.82 2.26
C THR A 246 -11.06 -6.57 2.22
N TYR A 247 -10.30 -7.66 2.06
CA TYR A 247 -8.85 -7.71 1.93
C TYR A 247 -8.52 -8.10 0.50
N VAL A 248 -7.67 -7.34 -0.18
CA VAL A 248 -7.04 -7.75 -1.43
C VAL A 248 -5.58 -8.02 -1.13
N ILE A 249 -5.18 -9.28 -1.25
CA ILE A 249 -3.86 -9.76 -0.88
C ILE A 249 -3.17 -10.30 -2.12
N ASP A 250 -1.96 -9.80 -2.37
CA ASP A 250 -1.06 -10.31 -3.40
C ASP A 250 -0.03 -11.20 -2.68
N ASN A 251 -0.09 -12.51 -2.95
CA ASN A 251 0.95 -13.45 -2.55
C ASN A 251 1.95 -13.59 -3.68
N LEU A 252 3.13 -13.01 -3.50
CA LEU A 252 4.18 -13.05 -4.52
C LEU A 252 5.08 -14.26 -4.38
N ASN A 253 4.91 -15.12 -3.36
CA ASN A 253 5.69 -16.34 -3.23
C ASN A 253 5.23 -17.45 -4.16
N SER A 254 6.11 -18.43 -4.40
CA SER A 254 5.76 -19.62 -5.18
C SER A 254 4.94 -20.68 -4.42
N TYR A 255 4.61 -20.44 -3.15
CA TYR A 255 3.86 -21.37 -2.30
C TYR A 255 2.65 -20.71 -1.61
N ASP A 256 1.74 -21.57 -1.13
CA ASP A 256 0.53 -21.19 -0.42
C ASP A 256 0.84 -20.67 0.99
N HIS A 257 0.22 -19.55 1.38
CA HIS A 257 0.28 -19.04 2.74
C HIS A 257 -1.03 -19.26 3.49
N ALA A 258 -0.98 -20.02 4.59
CA ALA A 258 -2.09 -20.10 5.52
C ALA A 258 -2.04 -18.89 6.47
N VAL A 259 -3.09 -18.08 6.48
CA VAL A 259 -3.16 -16.84 7.29
C VAL A 259 -4.47 -16.75 8.07
N ILE A 260 -4.45 -15.90 9.09
CA ILE A 260 -5.65 -15.43 9.79
C ILE A 260 -5.88 -13.97 9.41
N LEU A 261 -7.04 -13.67 8.84
CA LEU A 261 -7.49 -12.30 8.60
C LEU A 261 -8.14 -11.80 9.88
N GLY A 262 -7.47 -10.85 10.55
CA GLY A 262 -7.82 -10.21 11.82
C GLY A 262 -8.31 -8.76 11.61
N ALA A 263 -9.19 -8.25 12.47
CA ALA A 263 -9.59 -6.84 12.46
C ALA A 263 -9.90 -6.33 13.86
N SER A 264 -9.55 -5.07 14.12
CA SER A 264 -9.88 -4.36 15.36
C SER A 264 -10.28 -2.91 15.05
N ILE A 265 -11.11 -2.31 15.90
CA ILE A 265 -11.44 -0.88 15.81
C ILE A 265 -11.07 -0.17 17.11
N PHE A 266 -10.64 1.09 17.03
CA PHE A 266 -10.13 1.87 18.17
C PHE A 266 -10.72 3.28 18.15
N SER A 267 -11.31 3.76 19.25
CA SER A 267 -11.66 5.19 19.39
C SER A 267 -10.54 6.01 20.02
N ASP A 268 -9.69 5.35 20.78
CA ASP A 268 -8.49 5.86 21.45
C ASP A 268 -7.58 4.67 21.81
N PRO A 269 -6.33 4.88 22.27
CA PRO A 269 -5.42 3.79 22.61
C PRO A 269 -5.94 2.82 23.69
N ASP A 270 -6.81 3.29 24.58
CA ASP A 270 -7.30 2.50 25.73
C ASP A 270 -8.59 1.75 25.39
N HIS A 271 -9.35 2.22 24.40
CA HIS A 271 -10.61 1.65 23.96
C HIS A 271 -10.49 0.96 22.61
N HIS A 272 -10.10 -0.33 22.66
CA HIS A 272 -10.02 -1.20 21.50
C HIS A 272 -11.12 -2.26 21.52
N ILE A 273 -11.75 -2.47 20.37
CA ILE A 273 -12.74 -3.53 20.16
C ILE A 273 -12.15 -4.50 19.15
N HIS A 274 -11.86 -5.70 19.64
CA HIS A 274 -11.39 -6.80 18.81
C HIS A 274 -12.54 -7.75 18.49
N SER A 275 -12.67 -8.15 17.23
CA SER A 275 -13.69 -9.11 16.79
C SER A 275 -13.06 -10.48 16.48
N SER A 276 -12.35 -11.07 17.44
CA SER A 276 -11.70 -12.40 17.27
C SER A 276 -12.66 -13.50 16.86
N THR A 277 -13.93 -13.42 17.25
CA THR A 277 -14.97 -14.40 16.90
C THR A 277 -15.29 -14.48 15.41
N HIS A 278 -14.85 -13.49 14.63
CA HIS A 278 -15.03 -13.46 13.18
C HIS A 278 -13.70 -13.51 12.41
N ASP A 279 -12.61 -13.88 13.09
CA ASP A 279 -11.32 -14.09 12.44
C ASP A 279 -11.44 -15.21 11.40
N LEU A 280 -10.95 -14.93 10.20
CA LEU A 280 -11.11 -15.83 9.06
C LEU A 280 -9.77 -16.49 8.73
N LYS A 281 -9.71 -17.81 8.88
CA LYS A 281 -8.58 -18.63 8.40
C LYS A 281 -8.73 -18.86 6.90
N VAL A 282 -7.74 -18.44 6.12
CA VAL A 282 -7.72 -18.65 4.67
C VAL A 282 -6.35 -19.15 4.22
N THR A 283 -6.34 -19.80 3.06
CA THR A 283 -5.11 -20.09 2.32
C THR A 283 -5.03 -19.10 1.15
N VAL A 284 -3.98 -18.29 1.13
CA VAL A 284 -3.65 -17.38 0.03
C VAL A 284 -2.70 -18.10 -0.91
N LYS A 285 -3.22 -18.54 -2.05
CA LYS A 285 -2.39 -19.15 -3.11
C LYS A 285 -1.52 -18.09 -3.79
N PRO A 286 -0.48 -18.48 -4.55
CA PRO A 286 0.26 -17.54 -5.38
C PRO A 286 -0.66 -16.70 -6.28
N GLY A 287 -0.41 -15.38 -6.31
CA GLY A 287 -1.21 -14.40 -7.05
C GLY A 287 -2.11 -13.53 -6.18
N ARG A 288 -2.99 -12.78 -6.85
CA ARG A 288 -3.92 -11.82 -6.23
C ARG A 288 -5.23 -12.50 -5.82
N HIS A 289 -5.63 -12.30 -4.57
CA HIS A 289 -6.85 -12.86 -4.00
C HIS A 289 -7.66 -11.83 -3.23
N ARG A 290 -8.99 -11.97 -3.29
CA ARG A 290 -9.94 -11.17 -2.51
C ARG A 290 -10.60 -12.03 -1.45
N PHE A 291 -10.59 -11.57 -0.20
CA PHE A 291 -11.26 -12.20 0.92
C PHE A 291 -12.14 -11.20 1.65
N THR A 292 -13.27 -11.66 2.18
CA THR A 292 -14.20 -10.82 2.94
C THR A 292 -14.51 -11.50 4.26
N ARG A 293 -14.46 -10.74 5.37
CA ARG A 293 -14.89 -11.18 6.69
C ARG A 293 -15.89 -10.20 7.30
N SER A 294 -16.74 -10.68 8.19
CA SER A 294 -17.63 -9.82 8.96
C SER A 294 -16.94 -9.24 10.20
N PHE A 295 -17.47 -8.13 10.69
CA PHE A 295 -17.19 -7.55 11.98
C PHE A 295 -18.50 -7.08 12.61
N THR A 296 -18.69 -7.36 13.89
CA THR A 296 -19.89 -6.95 14.62
C THR A 296 -19.52 -5.88 15.64
N ILE A 297 -20.15 -4.71 15.53
CA ILE A 297 -19.98 -3.62 16.48
C ILE A 297 -20.72 -4.01 17.77
N PRO A 298 -20.10 -3.95 18.95
CA PRO A 298 -20.80 -4.17 20.21
C PRO A 298 -22.00 -3.24 20.36
N ALA A 299 -23.12 -3.76 20.87
CA ALA A 299 -24.35 -2.97 21.05
C ALA A 299 -24.18 -1.76 21.99
N ARG A 300 -23.13 -1.75 22.81
CA ARG A 300 -22.76 -0.66 23.74
C ARG A 300 -21.54 0.13 23.28
N ALA A 301 -21.11 -0.04 22.02
CA ALA A 301 -19.99 0.72 21.49
C ALA A 301 -20.31 2.22 21.56
N PRO A 302 -19.43 3.04 22.16
CA PRO A 302 -19.61 4.49 22.19
C PRO A 302 -19.77 5.08 20.78
N GLU A 303 -20.57 6.13 20.67
CA GLU A 303 -20.60 6.93 19.44
C GLU A 303 -19.24 7.60 19.23
N GLY A 304 -18.80 7.67 17.98
CA GLY A 304 -17.53 8.30 17.66
C GLY A 304 -16.92 7.82 16.37
N ARG A 305 -15.75 8.39 16.05
CA ARG A 305 -14.91 7.93 14.97
C ARG A 305 -13.93 6.90 15.51
N TYR A 306 -13.74 5.85 14.72
CA TYR A 306 -12.87 4.75 15.04
C TYR A 306 -11.85 4.56 13.94
N ASP A 307 -10.62 4.33 14.36
CA ASP A 307 -9.59 3.78 13.51
C ASP A 307 -9.90 2.31 13.25
N VAL A 308 -9.56 1.81 12.06
CA VAL A 308 -9.67 0.39 11.73
C VAL A 308 -8.26 -0.18 11.54
N LEU A 309 -7.94 -1.24 12.29
CA LEU A 309 -6.68 -1.97 12.20
C LEU A 309 -6.93 -3.31 11.49
N TRP A 310 -6.22 -3.51 10.39
CA TRP A 310 -6.30 -4.65 9.49
C TRP A 310 -5.11 -5.57 9.72
N GLY A 311 -5.35 -6.84 10.02
CA GLY A 311 -4.31 -7.83 10.28
C GLY A 311 -4.35 -8.98 9.29
N VAL A 312 -3.21 -9.29 8.69
CA VAL A 312 -2.93 -10.57 8.02
C VAL A 312 -1.89 -11.28 8.87
N MET A 313 -2.29 -12.30 9.60
CA MET A 313 -1.51 -12.92 10.68
C MET A 313 -1.04 -14.32 10.32
N LYS A 314 0.10 -14.73 10.89
CA LYS A 314 0.50 -16.14 10.94
C LYS A 314 -0.56 -16.94 11.70
N THR A 315 -0.76 -18.20 11.30
CA THR A 315 -1.79 -19.06 11.91
C THR A 315 -1.52 -19.43 13.37
N ASP A 316 -0.28 -19.30 13.82
CA ASP A 316 0.15 -19.43 15.21
C ASP A 316 -0.03 -18.15 16.04
N LEU A 317 -0.51 -17.06 15.42
CA LEU A 317 -0.74 -15.74 16.02
C LEU A 317 0.53 -15.08 16.61
N THR A 318 1.73 -15.53 16.22
CA THR A 318 2.99 -14.99 16.76
C THR A 318 3.44 -13.70 16.07
N ALA A 319 3.02 -13.49 14.82
CA ALA A 319 3.41 -12.34 14.03
C ALA A 319 2.35 -11.96 12.98
N TYR A 320 2.45 -10.72 12.50
CA TYR A 320 1.72 -10.23 11.35
C TYR A 320 2.61 -10.35 10.10
N TYR A 321 2.04 -10.86 9.01
CA TYR A 321 2.55 -10.58 7.67
C TYR A 321 2.27 -9.13 7.29
N VAL A 322 1.07 -8.66 7.61
CA VAL A 322 0.67 -7.27 7.36
C VAL A 322 -0.15 -6.74 8.53
N LEU A 323 0.18 -5.53 8.97
CA LEU A 323 -0.62 -4.75 9.91
C LEU A 323 -0.78 -3.33 9.37
N LYS A 324 -2.01 -2.90 9.12
CA LYS A 324 -2.30 -1.57 8.57
C LYS A 324 -3.42 -0.89 9.32
N LYS A 325 -3.31 0.43 9.51
CA LYS A 325 -4.29 1.25 10.23
C LYS A 325 -4.91 2.28 9.29
N ASP A 326 -6.23 2.39 9.31
CA ASP A 326 -6.98 3.46 8.63
C ASP A 326 -7.61 4.38 9.69
N PRO A 327 -7.05 5.58 9.92
CA PRO A 327 -7.51 6.44 10.99
C PRO A 327 -8.91 7.02 10.76
N GLY A 328 -9.77 6.94 11.77
CA GLY A 328 -11.09 7.59 11.82
C GLY A 328 -12.05 7.24 10.67
N ILE A 329 -11.81 6.14 9.94
CA ILE A 329 -12.56 5.78 8.73
C ILE A 329 -13.96 5.23 9.05
N LEU A 330 -14.16 4.69 10.24
CA LEU A 330 -15.44 4.15 10.69
C LEU A 330 -16.14 5.12 11.64
N HIS A 331 -17.41 5.44 11.37
CA HIS A 331 -18.24 6.28 12.23
C HIS A 331 -19.35 5.46 12.86
N ILE A 332 -19.28 5.28 14.18
CA ILE A 332 -20.34 4.65 14.95
C ILE A 332 -21.30 5.73 15.44
N ARG A 333 -22.53 5.71 14.94
CA ARG A 333 -23.61 6.60 15.36
C ARG A 333 -24.98 5.96 15.09
N PRO A 334 -26.02 6.27 15.87
CA PRO A 334 -27.37 5.82 15.59
C PRO A 334 -27.75 6.18 14.15
N GLU A 335 -28.28 5.20 13.42
CA GLU A 335 -28.84 5.45 12.11
C GLU A 335 -29.96 6.49 12.27
N PRO A 336 -30.04 7.56 11.45
CA PRO A 336 -31.13 8.51 11.56
C PRO A 336 -32.43 7.74 11.41
N ALA A 337 -33.37 7.93 12.34
CA ALA A 337 -34.70 7.35 12.20
C ALA A 337 -35.20 7.65 10.79
N ALA A 338 -35.51 6.61 10.02
CA ALA A 338 -36.08 6.78 8.69
C ALA A 338 -37.24 7.77 8.82
N ARG A 339 -37.16 8.91 8.12
CA ARG A 339 -38.28 9.86 8.08
C ARG A 339 -39.48 9.06 7.60
N SER A 340 -40.44 8.80 8.49
CA SER A 340 -41.74 8.29 8.10
C SER A 340 -42.29 9.25 7.06
N ALA A 341 -42.45 8.80 5.82
CA ALA A 341 -43.14 9.59 4.82
C ALA A 341 -44.49 10.01 5.41
N PRO A 342 -44.88 11.29 5.35
CA PRO A 342 -46.19 11.69 5.83
C PRO A 342 -47.24 10.87 5.06
N ALA A 343 -48.06 10.13 5.79
CA ALA A 343 -49.19 9.41 5.22
C ALA A 343 -50.13 10.42 4.56
N GLY A 344 -50.32 10.30 3.25
CA GLY A 344 -51.31 11.04 2.49
C GLY A 344 -50.75 12.17 1.62
N ALA A 345 -50.16 11.81 0.49
CA ALA A 345 -50.30 12.63 -0.71
C ALA A 345 -51.55 12.12 -1.47
N PRO A 346 -52.51 12.99 -1.85
CA PRO A 346 -53.69 12.56 -2.60
C PRO A 346 -53.27 11.92 -3.93
N GLY A 347 -53.92 10.80 -4.24
CA GLY A 347 -53.59 9.95 -5.38
C GLY A 347 -53.61 10.70 -6.72
N TRP A 348 -52.68 10.32 -7.58
CA TRP A 348 -52.63 10.70 -8.99
C TRP A 348 -53.96 10.34 -9.69
N VAL A 349 -54.66 11.34 -10.23
CA VAL A 349 -55.78 11.13 -11.15
C VAL A 349 -55.24 11.22 -12.59
N PRO A 350 -55.32 10.17 -13.41
CA PRO A 350 -54.92 10.27 -14.80
C PRO A 350 -55.92 11.14 -15.58
N LEU A 351 -55.41 12.13 -16.32
CA LEU A 351 -56.20 12.90 -17.27
C LEU A 351 -56.63 11.99 -18.44
N LYS A 352 -57.94 11.88 -18.68
CA LYS A 352 -58.48 11.24 -19.89
C LYS A 352 -58.03 12.03 -21.11
N SER A 353 -57.43 11.35 -22.08
CA SER A 353 -57.16 11.89 -23.41
C SER A 353 -58.48 12.29 -24.09
N SER A 354 -58.63 13.55 -24.47
CA SER A 354 -59.75 14.02 -25.30
C SER A 354 -59.45 13.75 -26.77
N PRO A 355 -60.39 13.21 -27.56
CA PRO A 355 -60.24 13.06 -28.99
C PRO A 355 -60.79 14.30 -29.70
N TYR A 356 -59.90 15.09 -30.29
CA TYR A 356 -60.19 15.93 -31.46
C TYR A 356 -58.92 16.07 -32.29
#